data_AF-A0A965EJK9-F1
#
_entry.id   AF-A0A965EJK9-F1
#
_cell.length_a   1.000
_cell.length_b   1.000
_cell.length_c   1.000
_cell.angle_alpha   90.00
_cell.angle_beta   90.00
_cell.angle_gamma   90.00
#
_symmetry.space_group_name_H-M   'P 1'
#
loop_
_entity.id
_entity.type
_entity.pdbx_description
1 polymer ?
#
loop_
_entity_poly.entity_id
_entity_poly.type
_entity_poly.pdbx_seq_one_letter_code
_entity_poly.pdbx_strand_id
1 'polypeptide(L)'
;MFFVLSKLLSFMIQPLFIVAVLLITSLIVRKPKFKKAFLIAGISCLLFFSNDFIANEVIAWWELPTQAYNEMRTYEAAVLLTGVAQHKNNGPKDRVYLYVGADRVNPV
;
A
#
# COMPACT_ATOMS: atom_id res chain seq x y z
N MET A 1 20.53 -9.31 18.22
CA MET A 1 20.03 -7.95 18.56
C MET A 1 19.28 -7.27 17.40
N PHE A 2 19.74 -7.36 16.14
CA PHE A 2 19.07 -6.73 14.97
C PHE A 2 17.57 -7.07 14.78
N PHE A 3 17.17 -8.33 14.95
CA PHE A 3 15.79 -8.80 14.72
C PHE A 3 14.73 -8.03 15.54
N VAL A 4 14.99 -7.77 16.83
CA VAL A 4 14.06 -7.04 17.70
C VAL A 4 13.92 -5.59 17.26
N LEU A 5 15.04 -4.94 16.92
CA LEU A 5 15.04 -3.55 16.43
C LEU A 5 14.31 -3.44 15.08
N SER A 6 14.54 -4.38 14.15
CA SER A 6 13.84 -4.44 12.87
C SER A 6 12.33 -4.60 13.06
N LYS A 7 11.87 -5.54 13.90
CA LYS A 7 10.44 -5.71 14.20
C LYS A 7 9.80 -4.48 14.84
N LEU A 8 10.49 -3.85 15.80
CA LEU A 8 10.00 -2.63 16.44
C LEU A 8 9.88 -1.48 15.42
N LEU A 9 10.91 -1.29 14.59
CA LEU A 9 10.93 -0.22 13.59
C LEU A 9 9.85 -0.43 12.52
N SER A 10 9.65 -1.67 12.04
CA SER A 10 8.56 -2.00 11.11
C SER A 10 7.18 -1.69 11.71
N PHE A 11 6.96 -1.91 13.00
CA PHE A 11 5.73 -1.53 13.70
C PHE A 11 5.60 -0.01 13.84
N MET A 12 6.68 0.69 14.25
CA MET A 12 6.65 2.15 14.46
C MET A 12 6.46 2.96 13.17
N ILE A 13 6.82 2.41 12.00
CA ILE A 13 6.61 3.03 10.69
C ILE A 13 5.17 2.83 10.17
N GLN A 14 4.37 1.96 10.77
CA GLN A 14 2.98 1.75 10.33
C GLN A 14 2.18 3.07 10.41
N PRO A 15 1.47 3.50 9.35
CA PRO A 15 0.76 4.78 9.33
C PRO A 15 -0.21 4.96 10.50
N LEU A 16 -0.93 3.89 10.87
CA LEU A 16 -1.85 3.88 12.01
C LEU A 16 -1.15 4.10 13.35
N PHE A 17 0.07 3.57 13.54
CA PHE A 17 0.86 3.80 14.75
C PHE A 17 1.30 5.27 14.86
N ILE A 18 1.78 5.85 13.75
CA ILE A 18 2.16 7.27 13.67
C ILE A 18 0.96 8.17 14.02
N VAL A 19 -0.21 7.89 13.43
CA VAL A 19 -1.47 8.58 13.74
C VAL A 19 -1.84 8.45 15.22
N ALA A 20 -1.79 7.25 15.79
CA ALA A 20 -2.09 7.03 17.20
C ALA A 20 -1.15 7.83 18.12
N VAL A 21 0.15 7.83 17.84
CA VAL A 21 1.15 8.61 18.58
C VAL A 21 0.86 10.11 18.52
N LEU A 22 0.53 10.65 17.33
CA LEU A 22 0.17 12.07 17.17
C LEU A 22 -1.07 12.44 17.99
N LEU A 23 -2.13 11.63 17.92
CA LEU A 23 -3.38 11.87 18.64
C LEU A 23 -3.19 11.76 20.17
N ILE A 24 -2.50 10.72 20.66
CA ILE A 24 -2.16 10.56 22.09
C ILE A 24 -1.31 11.74 22.58
N THR A 25 -0.32 12.16 21.80
CA THR A 25 0.53 13.33 22.13
C THR A 25 -0.32 14.60 22.25
N SER A 26 -1.33 14.79 21.40
CA SER A 26 -2.25 15.92 21.49
C SER A 26 -3.08 15.96 22.80
N LEU A 27 -3.34 14.81 23.43
CA LEU A 27 -4.05 14.74 24.71
C LEU A 27 -3.13 15.13 25.88
N ILE A 28 -1.87 14.70 25.85
CA ILE A 28 -0.89 14.91 26.93
C ILE A 28 -0.32 16.34 26.91
N VAL A 29 -0.17 16.94 25.73
CA VAL A 29 0.45 18.27 25.57
C VAL A 29 -0.45 19.37 26.15
N ARG A 30 0.03 20.03 27.20
CA ARG A 30 -0.65 21.15 27.87
C ARG A 30 -0.57 22.48 27.11
N LYS A 31 0.42 22.68 26.24
CA LYS A 31 0.60 23.94 25.47
C LYS A 31 -0.42 24.00 24.32
N PRO A 32 -1.34 24.99 24.27
CA PRO A 32 -2.48 24.97 23.34
C PRO A 32 -2.07 25.01 21.86
N LYS A 33 -1.00 25.74 21.51
CA LYS A 33 -0.45 25.78 20.14
C LYS A 33 -0.04 24.39 19.65
N PHE A 34 0.75 23.67 20.45
CA PHE A 34 1.23 22.33 20.12
C PHE A 34 0.11 21.28 20.18
N LYS A 35 -0.81 21.36 21.16
CA LYS A 35 -2.00 20.50 21.22
C LYS A 35 -2.82 20.58 19.93
N LYS A 36 -3.12 21.80 19.45
CA LYS A 36 -3.85 21.99 18.18
C LYS A 36 -3.05 21.47 16.99
N ALA A 37 -1.74 21.70 16.94
CA ALA A 37 -0.89 21.20 15.86
C ALA A 37 -0.87 19.66 15.78
N PHE A 38 -0.65 18.96 16.91
CA PHE A 38 -0.65 17.49 16.95
C PHE A 38 -2.02 16.89 16.62
N LEU A 39 -3.12 17.51 17.08
CA LEU A 39 -4.48 17.06 16.77
C LEU A 39 -4.80 17.22 15.29
N ILE A 40 -4.47 18.37 14.69
CA ILE A 40 -4.66 18.59 13.24
C ILE A 40 -3.78 17.62 12.44
N ALA A 41 -2.49 17.48 12.79
CA ALA A 41 -1.59 16.56 12.09
C ALA A 41 -2.07 15.11 12.17
N GLY A 42 -2.51 14.64 13.35
CA GLY A 42 -3.05 13.29 13.53
C GLY A 42 -4.31 13.04 12.70
N ILE A 43 -5.26 13.99 12.68
CA ILE A 43 -6.48 13.88 11.87
C ILE A 43 -6.17 13.95 10.37
N SER A 44 -5.30 14.87 9.94
CA SER A 44 -4.90 14.99 8.53
C SER A 44 -4.16 13.73 8.04
N CYS A 45 -3.25 13.17 8.84
CA CYS A 45 -2.60 11.89 8.51
C CYS A 45 -3.60 10.74 8.48
N LEU A 46 -4.56 10.67 9.42
CA LEU A 46 -5.61 9.65 9.39
C LEU A 46 -6.42 9.73 8.09
N LEU A 47 -6.91 10.92 7.74
CA LEU A 47 -7.69 11.15 6.52
C LEU A 47 -6.89 10.92 5.24
N PHE A 48 -5.58 11.17 5.25
CA PHE A 48 -4.72 10.90 4.10
C PHE A 48 -4.46 9.40 3.91
N PHE A 49 -4.06 8.69 4.97
CA PHE A 49 -3.70 7.27 4.90
C PHE A 49 -4.90 6.31 4.87
N SER A 50 -6.10 6.74 5.28
CA SER A 50 -7.34 5.96 5.17
C SER A 50 -8.12 6.23 3.87
N ASN A 51 -7.57 7.02 2.95
CA ASN A 51 -8.24 7.37 1.71
C ASN A 51 -7.83 6.46 0.55
N ASP A 52 -8.68 5.48 0.24
CA ASP A 52 -8.47 4.52 -0.84
C ASP A 52 -8.28 5.19 -2.21
N PHE A 53 -8.85 6.37 -2.48
CA PHE A 53 -8.62 7.08 -3.74
C PHE A 53 -7.16 7.52 -3.86
N ILE A 54 -6.61 8.14 -2.82
CA ILE A 54 -5.20 8.55 -2.78
C ILE A 54 -4.28 7.33 -2.88
N ALA A 55 -4.61 6.25 -2.16
CA ALA A 55 -3.84 5.01 -2.23
C ALA A 55 -3.85 4.40 -3.64
N ASN A 56 -5.01 4.31 -4.30
CA ASN A 56 -5.11 3.77 -5.67
C ASN A 56 -4.37 4.65 -6.69
N GLU A 57 -4.43 5.98 -6.59
CA GLU A 57 -3.68 6.89 -7.49
C GLU A 57 -2.16 6.73 -7.32
N VAL A 58 -1.66 6.71 -6.07
CA VAL A 58 -0.22 6.50 -5.80
C VAL A 58 0.25 5.13 -6.30
N ILE A 59 -0.58 4.08 -6.15
CA ILE A 59 -0.30 2.76 -6.72
C ILE A 59 -0.28 2.83 -8.25
N ALA A 60 -1.28 3.46 -8.88
CA ALA A 60 -1.37 3.57 -10.34
C ALA A 60 -0.21 4.37 -10.97
N TRP A 61 0.36 5.35 -10.24
CA TRP A 61 1.56 6.09 -10.67
C TRP A 61 2.86 5.29 -10.47
N TRP A 62 2.87 4.33 -9.55
CA TRP A 62 4.01 3.46 -9.27
C TRP A 62 4.01 2.19 -10.14
N GLU A 63 2.83 1.68 -10.49
CA GLU A 63 2.66 0.52 -11.36
C GLU A 63 3.14 0.82 -12.80
N LEU A 64 3.88 -0.13 -13.36
CA LEU A 64 4.25 -0.11 -14.77
C LEU A 64 3.01 -0.31 -15.64
N PRO A 65 2.87 0.39 -16.77
CA PRO A 65 1.70 0.24 -17.63
C PRO A 65 1.60 -1.20 -18.16
N THR A 66 0.42 -1.80 -18.02
CA THR A 66 0.17 -3.17 -18.47
C THR A 66 0.23 -3.26 -19.99
N GLN A 67 1.13 -4.09 -20.53
CA GLN A 67 1.21 -4.36 -21.97
C GLN A 67 0.16 -5.40 -22.41
N ALA A 68 -0.40 -5.22 -23.60
CA ALA A 68 -1.29 -6.22 -24.21
C ALA A 68 -0.51 -7.51 -24.53
N TYR A 69 -1.17 -8.67 -24.51
CA TYR A 69 -0.49 -9.97 -24.65
C TYR A 69 0.23 -10.07 -26.00
N ASN A 70 -0.41 -9.56 -27.05
CA ASN A 70 0.11 -9.53 -28.42
C ASN A 70 1.33 -8.60 -28.60
N GLU A 71 1.62 -7.74 -27.63
CA GLU A 71 2.76 -6.81 -27.64
C GLU A 71 3.92 -7.31 -26.75
N MET A 72 3.70 -8.37 -25.98
CA MET A 72 4.73 -8.94 -25.11
C MET A 72 5.80 -9.66 -25.93
N ARG A 73 7.07 -9.41 -25.59
CA ARG A 73 8.19 -10.19 -26.14
C ARG A 73 8.15 -11.62 -25.60
N THR A 74 8.60 -12.57 -26.42
CA THR A 74 8.78 -13.96 -26.00
C THR A 74 9.98 -14.07 -25.05
N TYR A 75 9.78 -14.69 -23.89
CA TYR A 75 10.84 -14.97 -22.91
C TYR A 75 10.85 -16.48 -22.62
N GLU A 76 12.04 -17.04 -22.43
CA GLU A 76 12.24 -18.48 -22.11
C GLU A 76 11.79 -18.82 -20.68
N ALA A 77 11.90 -17.85 -19.76
CA ALA A 77 11.41 -17.95 -18.39
C ALA A 77 10.86 -16.60 -17.92
N ALA A 78 9.86 -16.64 -17.04
CA ALA A 78 9.28 -15.46 -16.39
C ALA A 78 9.13 -15.70 -14.88
N VAL A 79 9.47 -14.71 -14.07
CA VAL A 79 9.22 -14.74 -12.61
C VAL A 79 7.84 -14.16 -12.35
N LEU A 80 6.90 -15.01 -11.96
CA LEU A 80 5.54 -14.61 -11.67
C LEU A 80 5.39 -14.31 -10.17
N LEU A 81 5.14 -13.04 -9.83
CA LEU A 81 4.82 -12.59 -8.47
C LEU A 81 3.29 -12.58 -8.33
N THR A 82 2.72 -13.66 -7.80
CA THR A 82 1.33 -14.07 -8.09
C THR A 82 0.26 -13.55 -7.11
N GLY A 83 -1.01 -13.88 -7.41
CA GLY A 83 -2.19 -13.28 -6.78
C GLY A 83 -3.49 -14.05 -6.49
N VAL A 84 -4.02 -14.09 -5.26
CA VAL A 84 -5.38 -14.63 -4.97
C VAL A 84 -6.38 -13.85 -5.82
N ALA A 85 -7.07 -14.53 -6.73
CA ALA A 85 -7.80 -13.87 -7.80
C ALA A 85 -8.98 -13.03 -7.27
N GLN A 86 -9.00 -11.75 -7.62
CA GLN A 86 -10.20 -10.90 -7.59
C GLN A 86 -10.30 -10.09 -8.89
N HIS A 87 -11.53 -9.91 -9.37
CA HIS A 87 -11.81 -9.38 -10.70
C HIS A 87 -11.77 -7.83 -10.68
N LYS A 88 -10.62 -7.22 -11.01
CA LYS A 88 -10.48 -5.77 -11.21
C LYS A 88 -10.53 -5.45 -12.71
N ASN A 89 -11.42 -4.54 -13.13
CA ASN A 89 -11.82 -4.34 -14.53
C ASN A 89 -11.04 -3.20 -15.23
N ASN A 90 -9.78 -2.96 -14.83
CA ASN A 90 -9.06 -1.70 -15.09
C ASN A 90 -7.93 -1.81 -16.14
N GLY A 91 -7.92 -2.83 -17.00
CA GLY A 91 -6.92 -2.95 -18.07
C GLY A 91 -7.35 -3.90 -19.19
N PRO A 92 -6.41 -4.34 -20.06
CA PRO A 92 -6.66 -5.28 -21.14
C PRO A 92 -7.52 -6.48 -20.72
N LYS A 93 -8.67 -6.64 -21.39
CA LYS A 93 -9.61 -7.76 -21.18
C LYS A 93 -9.13 -9.09 -21.79
N ASP A 94 -7.86 -9.16 -22.17
CA ASP A 94 -7.21 -10.33 -22.77
C ASP A 94 -6.77 -11.37 -21.72
N ARG A 95 -6.88 -11.05 -20.42
CA ARG A 95 -6.43 -11.92 -19.31
C ARG A 95 -7.27 -11.78 -18.05
N VAL A 96 -7.11 -12.75 -17.16
CA VAL A 96 -7.58 -12.68 -15.77
C VAL A 96 -6.55 -11.95 -14.91
N TYR A 97 -6.98 -10.94 -14.16
CA TYR A 97 -6.14 -10.25 -13.19
C TYR A 97 -5.98 -11.08 -11.90
N LEU A 98 -4.75 -11.20 -11.41
CA LEU A 98 -4.37 -11.95 -10.21
C LEU A 98 -3.64 -10.99 -9.25
N TYR A 99 -4.06 -10.90 -7.96
CA TYR A 99 -3.40 -10.01 -6.97
C TYR A 99 -3.24 -10.64 -5.55
N VAL A 100 -2.01 -10.70 -4.98
CA VAL A 100 -1.70 -11.29 -3.62
C VAL A 100 -1.81 -12.84 -3.39
N GLY A 101 -1.02 -13.74 -4.00
CA GLY A 101 -0.97 -15.22 -3.83
C GLY A 101 -1.80 -16.18 -4.73
N ALA A 102 -1.45 -16.40 -6.02
CA ALA A 102 -2.02 -17.46 -6.89
C ALA A 102 -0.98 -18.55 -7.17
N ASP A 103 -1.24 -19.77 -6.72
CA ASP A 103 -0.19 -20.80 -6.69
C ASP A 103 0.30 -21.23 -8.10
N ARG A 104 -0.58 -21.23 -9.12
CA ARG A 104 -0.26 -21.64 -10.50
C ARG A 104 -1.08 -20.88 -11.55
N VAL A 105 -0.40 -20.35 -12.57
CA VAL A 105 -1.03 -20.07 -13.88
C VAL A 105 -0.85 -21.33 -14.72
N ASN A 106 -1.96 -21.91 -15.19
CA ASN A 106 -1.93 -23.06 -16.08
C ASN A 106 -1.93 -22.57 -17.54
N PRO A 107 -0.88 -22.83 -18.32
CA PRO A 107 -0.89 -22.51 -19.75
C PRO A 107 -1.83 -23.48 -20.47
N VAL A 108 -2.78 -22.93 -21.21
CA VAL A 108 -3.62 -23.62 -22.21
C VAL A 108 -3.46 -22.86 -23.52
#